data_AF-A0A7I7SNB5-F1
#
_entry.id   AF-A0A7I7SNB5-F1
#
_cell.length_a   1.000
_cell.length_b   1.000
_cell.length_c   1.000
_cell.angle_alpha   90.00
_cell.angle_beta   90.00
_cell.angle_gamma   90.00
#
_symmetry.space_group_name_H-M   'P 1'
#
loop_
_entity.id
_entity.type
_entity.pdbx_description
1 polymer ?
#
loop_
_entity_poly.entity_id
_entity_poly.type
_entity_poly.pdbx_seq_one_letter_code
_entity_poly.pdbx_strand_id
1 'polypeptide(L)'
;MLIKATVYDAAYAALAAAGLPVSSVRVPFPGSGQQTNFLQAFANAVLESEADTVAAPEPALSPQRRFAFDLAEWFEANAKQIGEDYDRYFTSFTGRWFEHFGAVGDPNRFDASDLVAVEALSVQVPPEAAAKLLVSEPDRFNALLRRIPRSVDIWDASRETLQDGPTAELHTLLRTLPGVDWVIAGKLLAAKRPRLIPILDNKVKDLLQPPTSRFWISMWDELSDESRRVTVAQVCADAPADVSLLRRIDVALWMAATQHGQ
;
A
#
# COMPACT_ATOMS: atom_id res chain seq x y z
N MET A 1 24.02 -0.39 -17.84
CA MET A 1 23.60 0.05 -16.49
C MET A 1 24.07 1.47 -16.26
N LEU A 2 23.15 2.44 -16.15
CA LEU A 2 23.49 3.84 -15.87
C LEU A 2 23.32 4.07 -14.37
N ILE A 3 24.42 4.16 -13.64
CA ILE A 3 24.45 4.06 -12.16
C ILE A 3 24.18 5.41 -11.48
N LYS A 4 24.30 6.52 -12.22
CA LYS A 4 24.09 7.89 -11.71
C LYS A 4 22.93 8.54 -12.43
N ALA A 5 22.06 9.23 -11.67
CA ALA A 5 20.91 9.96 -12.19
C ALA A 5 21.29 10.96 -13.31
N THR A 6 22.40 11.68 -13.15
CA THR A 6 22.90 12.62 -14.17
C THR A 6 23.37 11.92 -15.45
N VAL A 7 23.89 10.70 -15.34
CA VAL A 7 24.32 9.88 -16.49
C VAL A 7 23.11 9.24 -17.16
N TYR A 8 22.09 8.86 -16.39
CA TYR A 8 20.79 8.43 -16.90
C TYR A 8 20.14 9.53 -17.75
N ASP A 9 20.03 10.74 -17.20
CA ASP A 9 19.41 11.88 -17.87
C ASP A 9 20.11 12.25 -19.18
N ALA A 10 21.44 12.15 -19.21
CA ALA A 10 22.23 12.49 -20.38
C ALA A 10 22.18 11.42 -21.49
N ALA A 11 22.03 10.14 -21.14
CA ALA A 11 22.21 9.03 -22.10
C ALA A 11 20.89 8.33 -22.48
N TYR A 12 19.84 8.40 -21.67
CA TYR A 12 18.61 7.62 -21.86
C TYR A 12 17.99 7.84 -23.25
N ALA A 13 17.75 9.10 -23.64
CA ALA A 13 17.11 9.41 -24.91
C ALA A 13 17.92 8.90 -26.13
N ALA A 14 19.25 9.00 -26.06
CA ALA A 14 20.13 8.52 -27.13
C ALA A 14 20.15 6.99 -27.23
N LEU A 15 20.16 6.29 -26.10
CA LEU A 15 20.13 4.82 -26.05
C LEU A 15 18.77 4.26 -26.50
N ALA A 16 17.68 4.89 -26.07
CA ALA A 16 16.32 4.54 -26.50
C ALA A 16 16.14 4.76 -28.02
N ALA A 17 16.62 5.89 -28.54
CA ALA A 17 16.58 6.18 -29.99
C ALA A 17 17.45 5.20 -30.82
N ALA A 18 18.48 4.63 -30.21
CA ALA A 18 19.31 3.59 -30.83
C ALA A 18 18.70 2.18 -30.75
N GLY A 19 17.49 2.03 -30.18
CA GLY A 19 16.81 0.74 -30.05
C GLY A 19 17.45 -0.21 -29.04
N LEU A 20 18.28 0.30 -28.12
CA LEU A 20 18.88 -0.50 -27.07
C LEU A 20 17.88 -0.72 -25.93
N PRO A 21 17.87 -1.91 -25.29
CA PRO A 21 16.97 -2.18 -24.16
C PRO A 21 17.35 -1.30 -22.97
N VAL A 22 16.48 -0.33 -22.65
CA VAL A 22 16.64 0.60 -21.54
C VAL A 22 15.32 0.74 -20.79
N SER A 23 15.38 0.76 -19.45
CA SER A 23 14.21 0.95 -18.59
C SER A 23 13.98 2.43 -18.28
N SER A 24 12.72 2.88 -18.35
CA SER A 24 12.29 4.23 -17.98
C SER A 24 12.25 4.42 -16.45
N VAL A 25 12.36 3.33 -15.70
CA VAL A 25 12.30 3.31 -14.23
C VAL A 25 13.63 3.72 -13.62
N ARG A 26 13.61 4.72 -12.74
CA ARG A 26 14.80 5.15 -11.97
C ARG A 26 14.88 4.36 -10.67
N VAL A 27 15.89 3.51 -10.56
CA VAL A 27 16.22 2.83 -9.30
C VAL A 27 17.45 3.51 -8.68
N PRO A 28 17.33 4.20 -7.54
CA PRO A 28 18.48 4.82 -6.88
C PRO A 28 19.46 3.73 -6.39
N PHE A 29 20.76 3.97 -6.57
CA PHE A 29 21.78 3.03 -6.12
C PHE A 29 21.74 2.88 -4.59
N PRO A 30 21.82 1.65 -4.05
CA PRO A 30 21.56 1.43 -2.64
C PRO A 30 22.70 1.98 -1.77
N GLY A 31 22.34 2.61 -0.65
CA GLY A 31 23.24 2.76 0.49
C GLY A 31 23.48 1.42 1.20
N SER A 32 24.42 1.38 2.14
CA SER A 32 24.68 0.18 2.95
C SER A 32 23.40 -0.26 3.69
N GLY A 33 23.01 -1.53 3.55
CA GLY A 33 21.82 -2.12 4.19
C GLY A 33 20.56 -2.13 3.33
N GLN A 34 20.60 -1.55 2.12
CA GLN A 34 19.46 -1.48 1.19
C GLN A 34 19.62 -2.38 -0.05
N GLN A 35 20.61 -3.29 -0.04
CA GLN A 35 20.95 -4.09 -1.22
C GLN A 35 19.82 -5.02 -1.66
N THR A 36 19.10 -5.64 -0.72
CA THR A 36 17.97 -6.53 -1.02
C THR A 36 16.81 -5.78 -1.68
N ASN A 37 16.46 -4.60 -1.14
CA ASN A 37 15.41 -3.74 -1.68
C ASN A 37 15.75 -3.22 -3.08
N PHE A 38 17.03 -2.87 -3.30
CA PHE A 38 17.51 -2.49 -4.63
C PHE A 38 17.44 -3.63 -5.63
N LEU A 39 17.87 -4.84 -5.25
CA LEU A 39 17.80 -6.02 -6.13
C LEU A 39 16.36 -6.31 -6.55
N GLN A 40 15.40 -6.20 -5.64
CA GLN A 40 13.98 -6.42 -5.94
C GLN A 40 13.41 -5.32 -6.83
N ALA A 41 13.68 -4.04 -6.54
CA ALA A 41 13.24 -2.93 -7.38
C ALA A 41 13.85 -3.00 -8.79
N PHE A 42 15.11 -3.44 -8.90
CA PHE A 42 15.79 -3.64 -10.17
C PHE A 42 15.18 -4.78 -10.98
N ALA A 43 14.90 -5.93 -10.35
CA ALA A 43 14.27 -7.07 -11.03
C ALA A 43 12.90 -6.70 -11.61
N ASN A 44 12.09 -5.94 -10.86
CA ASN A 44 10.78 -5.47 -11.33
C ASN A 44 10.90 -4.51 -12.52
N ALA A 45 11.88 -3.60 -12.49
CA ALA A 45 12.14 -2.65 -13.57
C ALA A 45 12.58 -3.32 -14.88
N VAL A 46 13.21 -4.51 -14.81
CA VAL A 46 13.59 -5.32 -15.98
C VAL A 46 12.34 -6.01 -16.56
N LEU A 47 11.50 -6.59 -15.71
CA LEU A 47 10.25 -7.26 -16.14
C LEU A 47 9.26 -6.27 -16.79
N GLU A 48 9.17 -5.04 -16.28
CA GLU A 48 8.35 -3.99 -16.90
C GLU A 48 8.87 -3.58 -18.29
N SER A 49 10.19 -3.60 -18.51
CA SER A 49 10.78 -3.28 -19.82
C SER A 49 10.55 -4.36 -20.89
N GLU A 50 10.30 -5.61 -20.48
CA GLU A 50 9.97 -6.72 -21.38
C GLU A 50 8.48 -6.71 -21.79
N ALA A 51 7.59 -6.15 -20.95
CA ALA A 51 6.15 -6.08 -21.20
C ALA A 51 5.73 -5.01 -22.23
N ASP A 52 6.59 -4.02 -22.51
CA ASP A 52 6.31 -2.95 -23.50
C ASP A 52 6.44 -3.41 -24.97
N THR A 53 6.72 -4.70 -25.22
CA THR A 53 6.79 -5.27 -26.57
C THR A 53 5.59 -6.18 -26.85
N VAL A 54 4.53 -5.57 -27.39
CA VAL A 54 3.33 -6.19 -28.03
C VAL A 54 2.27 -6.76 -27.09
N ALA A 55 1.12 -6.06 -27.01
CA ALA A 55 -0.17 -6.68 -26.75
C ALA A 55 -1.28 -6.02 -27.58
N ALA A 56 -1.94 -6.82 -28.42
CA ALA A 56 -3.13 -6.49 -29.18
C ALA A 56 -4.37 -6.37 -28.25
N PRO A 57 -5.49 -5.73 -28.69
CA PRO A 57 -6.62 -5.48 -27.81
C PRO A 57 -7.36 -6.78 -27.46
N GLU A 58 -7.49 -7.08 -26.17
CA GLU A 58 -8.31 -8.17 -25.66
C GLU A 58 -9.82 -7.91 -25.85
N PRO A 59 -10.64 -8.95 -26.12
CA PRO A 59 -12.08 -8.82 -26.26
C PRO A 59 -12.79 -8.73 -24.91
N ALA A 60 -14.01 -8.18 -24.94
CA ALA A 60 -14.84 -7.79 -23.80
C ALA A 60 -14.93 -8.83 -22.67
N LEU A 61 -14.52 -8.41 -21.46
CA LEU A 61 -14.44 -9.22 -20.25
C LEU A 61 -15.80 -9.46 -19.58
N SER A 62 -15.93 -10.70 -19.08
CA SER A 62 -16.94 -11.26 -18.17
C SER A 62 -17.03 -10.50 -16.82
N PRO A 63 -17.91 -10.85 -15.86
CA PRO A 63 -18.13 -10.03 -14.67
C PRO A 63 -16.81 -9.79 -13.95
N GLN A 64 -16.45 -8.52 -13.83
CA GLN A 64 -15.08 -8.04 -13.65
C GLN A 64 -14.44 -8.66 -12.40
N ARG A 65 -13.33 -9.40 -12.58
CA ARG A 65 -12.49 -9.88 -11.47
C ARG A 65 -12.06 -8.68 -10.61
N ARG A 66 -12.44 -8.68 -9.33
CA ARG A 66 -12.11 -7.63 -8.35
C ARG A 66 -10.69 -7.77 -7.81
N PHE A 67 -10.33 -9.01 -7.50
CA PHE A 67 -9.00 -9.51 -7.15
C PHE A 67 -8.75 -10.84 -7.88
N ALA A 68 -7.55 -11.42 -7.73
CA ALA A 68 -7.18 -12.72 -8.28
C ALA A 68 -8.08 -13.87 -7.78
N PHE A 69 -8.62 -13.73 -6.58
CA PHE A 69 -9.54 -14.66 -5.93
C PHE A 69 -10.65 -13.93 -5.17
N ASP A 70 -11.69 -14.67 -4.80
CA ASP A 70 -12.77 -14.19 -3.96
C ASP A 70 -12.29 -14.02 -2.50
N LEU A 71 -12.36 -12.80 -1.96
CA LEU A 71 -11.79 -12.51 -0.64
C LEU A 71 -12.50 -13.29 0.48
N ALA A 72 -13.83 -13.35 0.48
CA ALA A 72 -14.58 -14.01 1.54
C ALA A 72 -14.36 -15.53 1.53
N GLU A 73 -14.40 -16.15 0.34
CA GLU A 73 -14.12 -17.58 0.18
C GLU A 73 -12.68 -17.92 0.59
N TRP A 74 -11.71 -17.05 0.27
CA TRP A 74 -10.32 -17.26 0.68
C TRP A 74 -10.16 -17.16 2.21
N PHE A 75 -10.80 -16.19 2.86
CA PHE A 75 -10.76 -16.08 4.33
C PHE A 75 -11.39 -17.30 5.00
N GLU A 76 -12.54 -17.76 4.51
CA GLU A 76 -13.19 -18.96 5.05
C GLU A 76 -12.33 -20.21 4.88
N ALA A 77 -11.74 -20.41 3.70
CA ALA A 77 -10.87 -21.55 3.42
C ALA A 77 -9.58 -21.55 4.26
N ASN A 78 -9.09 -20.38 4.69
CA ASN A 78 -7.83 -20.22 5.43
C ASN A 78 -8.03 -19.89 6.92
N ALA A 79 -9.26 -19.97 7.45
CA ALA A 79 -9.59 -19.46 8.78
C ALA A 79 -8.69 -19.99 9.90
N LYS A 80 -8.37 -21.29 9.88
CA LYS A 80 -7.48 -21.90 10.88
C LYS A 80 -6.06 -21.31 10.82
N GLN A 81 -5.49 -21.20 9.61
CA GLN A 81 -4.14 -20.65 9.42
C GLN A 81 -4.10 -19.18 9.82
N ILE A 82 -5.15 -18.41 9.51
CA ILE A 82 -5.27 -17.00 9.88
C ILE A 82 -5.24 -16.82 11.40
N GLY A 83 -5.92 -17.69 12.17
CA GLY A 83 -5.86 -17.66 13.63
C GLY A 83 -4.44 -17.88 14.18
N GLU A 84 -3.73 -18.89 13.65
CA GLU A 84 -2.32 -19.16 14.01
C GLU A 84 -1.40 -17.99 13.61
N ASP A 85 -1.65 -17.39 12.45
CA ASP A 85 -0.89 -16.26 11.93
C ASP A 85 -1.10 -14.99 12.77
N TYR A 86 -2.31 -14.74 13.28
CA TYR A 86 -2.56 -13.61 14.16
C TYR A 86 -1.82 -13.74 15.49
N ASP A 87 -1.87 -14.90 16.15
CA ASP A 87 -1.11 -15.11 17.38
C ASP A 87 0.38 -14.84 17.15
N ARG A 88 0.93 -15.41 16.08
CA ARG A 88 2.33 -15.18 15.70
C ARG A 88 2.62 -13.72 15.37
N TYR A 89 1.76 -13.05 14.61
CA TYR A 89 1.95 -11.66 14.19
C TYR A 89 1.95 -10.71 15.38
N PHE A 90 0.90 -10.76 16.19
CA PHE A 90 0.68 -9.83 17.29
C PHE A 90 1.56 -10.12 18.51
N THR A 91 2.25 -11.26 18.58
CA THR A 91 3.29 -11.52 19.60
C THR A 91 4.70 -11.15 19.12
N SER A 92 5.03 -11.46 17.86
CA SER A 92 6.43 -11.52 17.42
C SER A 92 6.85 -10.39 16.47
N PHE A 93 5.92 -9.77 15.75
CA PHE A 93 6.24 -8.77 14.72
C PHE A 93 6.09 -7.34 15.24
N THR A 94 6.95 -6.43 14.77
CA THR A 94 6.91 -5.01 15.15
C THR A 94 5.64 -4.31 14.68
N GLY A 95 5.05 -4.77 13.57
CA GLY A 95 3.85 -4.17 12.99
C GLY A 95 2.62 -4.21 13.89
N ARG A 96 2.65 -5.01 14.97
CA ARG A 96 1.65 -4.98 16.05
C ARG A 96 1.52 -3.62 16.76
N TRP A 97 2.50 -2.73 16.61
CA TRP A 97 2.51 -1.42 17.24
C TRP A 97 1.90 -0.31 16.36
N PHE A 98 1.54 -0.62 15.12
CA PHE A 98 1.10 0.36 14.13
C PHE A 98 -0.10 1.19 14.62
N GLU A 99 -1.11 0.50 15.15
CA GLU A 99 -2.38 1.08 15.58
C GLU A 99 -2.16 1.90 16.86
N HIS A 100 -1.34 1.39 17.77
CA HIS A 100 -0.96 2.08 19.00
C HIS A 100 -0.26 3.41 18.70
N PHE A 101 0.73 3.41 17.80
CA PHE A 101 1.43 4.65 17.42
C PHE A 101 0.53 5.62 16.66
N GLY A 102 -0.23 5.12 15.67
CA GLY A 102 -1.16 5.96 14.90
C GLY A 102 -2.26 6.62 15.75
N ALA A 103 -2.62 6.00 16.88
CA ALA A 103 -3.63 6.53 17.80
C ALA A 103 -3.11 7.57 18.82
N VAL A 104 -1.78 7.73 18.98
CA VAL A 104 -1.20 8.72 19.92
C VAL A 104 -1.45 10.15 19.44
N GLY A 105 -1.35 10.35 18.13
CA GLY A 105 -1.34 11.65 17.49
C GLY A 105 -2.71 12.32 17.33
N ASP A 106 -2.70 13.55 16.80
CA ASP A 106 -3.95 14.21 16.38
C ASP A 106 -4.46 13.49 15.10
N PRO A 107 -5.71 12.97 15.08
CA PRO A 107 -6.23 12.27 13.90
C PRO A 107 -6.30 13.17 12.65
N ASN A 108 -6.26 14.50 12.80
CA ASN A 108 -6.35 15.46 11.71
C ASN A 108 -5.04 16.19 11.41
N ARG A 109 -3.92 15.73 11.96
CA ARG A 109 -2.59 16.28 11.66
C ARG A 109 -1.54 15.18 11.61
N PHE A 110 -0.72 15.16 10.57
CA PHE A 110 0.49 14.34 10.59
C PHE A 110 1.46 14.82 11.68
N ASP A 111 2.02 13.87 12.43
CA ASP A 111 3.00 14.09 13.48
C ASP A 111 4.03 12.94 13.53
N ALA A 112 4.97 13.03 14.49
CA ALA A 112 6.07 12.06 14.60
C ALA A 112 5.57 10.63 14.87
N SER A 113 4.42 10.46 15.54
CA SER A 113 3.88 9.14 15.84
C SER A 113 3.43 8.40 14.58
N ASP A 114 2.98 9.10 13.55
CA ASP A 114 2.66 8.49 12.25
C ASP A 114 3.89 7.94 11.55
N LEU A 115 5.04 8.61 11.69
CA LEU A 115 6.30 8.14 11.11
C LEU A 115 6.74 6.85 11.79
N VAL A 116 6.65 6.79 13.12
CA VAL A 116 6.96 5.59 13.91
C VAL A 116 5.97 4.46 13.62
N ALA A 117 4.68 4.78 13.41
CA ALA A 117 3.69 3.80 13.00
C ALA A 117 4.09 3.14 11.67
N VAL A 118 4.39 3.94 10.63
CA VAL A 118 4.81 3.41 9.34
C VAL A 118 6.13 2.62 9.43
N GLU A 119 7.06 3.06 10.28
CA GLU A 119 8.31 2.33 10.57
C GLU A 119 8.07 0.96 11.21
N ALA A 120 7.05 0.83 12.08
CA ALA A 120 6.66 -0.46 12.64
C ALA A 120 6.26 -1.48 11.56
N LEU A 121 5.81 -1.01 10.39
CA LEU A 121 5.51 -1.81 9.19
C LEU A 121 6.70 -1.95 8.23
N SER A 122 7.93 -1.81 8.74
CA SER A 122 9.20 -1.96 8.01
C SER A 122 9.36 -1.01 6.83
N VAL A 123 8.79 0.20 6.92
CA VAL A 123 8.90 1.25 5.89
C VAL A 123 9.30 2.56 6.55
N GLN A 124 10.28 3.28 6.01
CA GLN A 124 10.74 4.54 6.57
C GLN A 124 10.33 5.72 5.70
N VAL A 125 9.74 6.74 6.31
CA VAL A 125 9.53 8.04 5.65
C VAL A 125 10.87 8.76 5.61
N PRO A 126 11.37 9.18 4.43
CA PRO A 126 12.65 9.87 4.33
C PRO A 126 12.69 11.16 5.17
N PRO A 127 13.84 11.53 5.78
CA PRO A 127 13.93 12.72 6.63
C PRO A 127 13.47 14.02 5.95
N GLU A 128 13.78 14.21 4.67
CA GLU A 128 13.32 15.39 3.92
C GLU A 128 11.80 15.41 3.69
N ALA A 129 11.19 14.23 3.49
CA ALA A 129 9.74 14.11 3.42
C ALA A 129 9.10 14.39 4.79
N ALA A 130 9.67 13.85 5.86
CA ALA A 130 9.24 14.11 7.23
C ALA A 130 9.35 15.60 7.60
N ALA A 131 10.45 16.26 7.25
CA ALA A 131 10.63 17.69 7.49
C ALA A 131 9.56 18.52 6.77
N LYS A 132 9.22 18.19 5.52
CA LYS A 132 8.13 18.84 4.81
C LYS A 132 6.77 18.58 5.43
N LEU A 133 6.49 17.34 5.78
CA LEU A 133 5.20 16.92 6.32
C LEU A 133 4.93 17.52 7.71
N LEU A 134 5.96 17.64 8.55
CA LEU A 134 5.82 17.97 9.96
C LEU A 134 6.24 19.42 10.31
N VAL A 135 7.21 19.98 9.58
CA VAL A 135 7.86 21.25 9.96
C VAL A 135 7.59 22.36 8.96
N SER A 136 7.91 22.16 7.67
CA SER A 136 7.92 23.27 6.70
C SER A 136 6.63 23.47 5.92
N GLU A 137 5.85 22.40 5.67
CA GLU A 137 4.60 22.46 4.90
C GLU A 137 3.39 21.75 5.57
N PRO A 138 3.26 21.68 6.92
CA PRO A 138 2.26 20.82 7.56
C PRO A 138 0.81 21.19 7.17
N ASP A 139 0.50 22.48 7.01
CA ASP A 139 -0.86 22.92 6.66
C ASP A 139 -1.30 22.44 5.28
N ARG A 140 -0.37 22.29 4.34
CA ARG A 140 -0.64 21.81 2.98
C ARG A 140 -1.27 20.41 2.98
N PHE A 141 -0.75 19.51 3.81
CA PHE A 141 -1.24 18.14 3.92
C PHE A 141 -2.41 18.04 4.90
N ASN A 142 -2.32 18.72 6.05
CA ASN A 142 -3.33 18.64 7.10
C ASN A 142 -4.67 19.27 6.67
N ALA A 143 -4.68 20.26 5.79
CA ALA A 143 -5.91 20.81 5.22
C ALA A 143 -6.71 19.77 4.42
N LEU A 144 -6.04 18.93 3.62
CA LEU A 144 -6.68 17.82 2.92
C LEU A 144 -7.08 16.70 3.88
N LEU A 145 -6.22 16.35 4.84
CA LEU A 145 -6.52 15.30 5.82
C LEU A 145 -7.81 15.60 6.59
N ARG A 146 -8.03 16.85 6.98
CA ARG A 146 -9.26 17.30 7.67
C ARG A 146 -10.54 17.14 6.85
N ARG A 147 -10.45 17.09 5.51
CA ARG A 147 -11.60 16.83 4.62
C ARG A 147 -11.97 15.34 4.59
N ILE A 148 -11.09 14.44 5.04
CA ILE A 148 -11.34 12.99 5.05
C ILE A 148 -12.02 12.61 6.38
N PRO A 149 -13.20 11.96 6.36
CA PRO A 149 -13.91 11.54 7.57
C PRO A 149 -13.07 10.65 8.49
N ARG A 150 -13.18 10.86 9.80
CA ARG A 150 -12.37 10.16 10.82
C ARG A 150 -12.88 8.77 11.17
N SER A 151 -14.20 8.61 11.21
CA SER A 151 -14.90 7.47 11.81
C SER A 151 -15.92 6.87 10.84
N VAL A 152 -15.48 6.68 9.60
CA VAL A 152 -16.26 6.03 8.54
C VAL A 152 -15.51 4.76 8.15
N ASP A 153 -16.20 3.63 8.16
CA ASP A 153 -15.65 2.40 7.61
C ASP A 153 -15.68 2.45 6.08
N ILE A 154 -14.74 1.77 5.42
CA ILE A 154 -14.64 1.81 3.96
C ILE A 154 -15.98 1.49 3.28
N TRP A 155 -16.73 0.51 3.77
CA TRP A 155 -18.01 0.09 3.20
C TRP A 155 -19.15 1.10 3.40
N ASP A 156 -19.01 2.03 4.35
CA ASP A 156 -19.97 3.12 4.58
C ASP A 156 -19.58 4.40 3.81
N ALA A 157 -18.39 4.44 3.20
CA ALA A 157 -17.95 5.55 2.37
C ALA A 157 -18.55 5.47 0.97
N SER A 158 -18.77 6.64 0.35
CA SER A 158 -19.15 6.68 -1.06
C SER A 158 -17.98 6.26 -1.94
N ARG A 159 -18.29 5.58 -3.05
CA ARG A 159 -17.27 5.12 -4.02
C ARG A 159 -16.47 6.27 -4.61
N GLU A 160 -17.12 7.41 -4.85
CA GLU A 160 -16.52 8.64 -5.35
C GLU A 160 -15.50 9.21 -4.36
N THR A 161 -15.76 9.11 -3.07
CA THR A 161 -14.85 9.58 -2.00
C THR A 161 -13.51 8.85 -2.06
N LEU A 162 -13.53 7.56 -2.42
CA LEU A 162 -12.33 6.72 -2.53
C LEU A 162 -11.61 6.91 -3.87
N GLN A 163 -12.33 7.15 -4.96
CA GLN A 163 -11.72 7.22 -6.30
C GLN A 163 -11.16 8.60 -6.63
N ASP A 164 -11.96 9.64 -6.44
CA ASP A 164 -11.69 11.00 -6.94
C ASP A 164 -11.85 12.07 -5.83
N GLY A 165 -12.02 11.64 -4.58
CA GLY A 165 -12.26 12.50 -3.42
C GLY A 165 -10.99 12.98 -2.69
N PRO A 166 -11.16 13.62 -1.52
CA PRO A 166 -10.06 14.15 -0.71
C PRO A 166 -8.98 13.12 -0.35
N THR A 167 -9.37 11.84 -0.29
CA THR A 167 -8.46 10.72 -0.03
C THR A 167 -7.48 10.51 -1.20
N ALA A 168 -7.98 10.47 -2.44
CA ALA A 168 -7.15 10.32 -3.63
C ALA A 168 -6.27 11.56 -3.86
N GLU A 169 -6.83 12.76 -3.60
CA GLU A 169 -6.08 14.03 -3.61
C GLU A 169 -4.90 13.99 -2.64
N LEU A 170 -5.14 13.59 -1.37
CA LEU A 170 -4.08 13.53 -0.36
C LEU A 170 -3.04 12.44 -0.64
N HIS A 171 -3.45 11.27 -1.14
CA HIS A 171 -2.50 10.21 -1.55
C HIS A 171 -1.57 10.70 -2.66
N THR A 172 -2.14 11.35 -3.68
CA THR A 172 -1.37 11.96 -4.77
C THR A 172 -0.42 13.04 -4.24
N LEU A 173 -0.91 13.90 -3.34
CA LEU A 173 -0.09 14.96 -2.74
C LEU A 173 1.08 14.39 -1.91
N LEU A 174 0.84 13.37 -1.09
CA LEU A 174 1.89 12.71 -0.29
C LEU A 174 2.99 12.14 -1.18
N ARG A 175 2.65 11.57 -2.33
CA ARG A 175 3.61 11.04 -3.31
C ARG A 175 4.48 12.10 -3.99
N THR A 176 4.17 13.39 -3.81
CA THR A 176 5.05 14.48 -4.26
C THR A 176 6.22 14.74 -3.30
N LEU A 177 6.18 14.15 -2.09
CA LEU A 177 7.27 14.25 -1.13
C LEU A 177 8.50 13.44 -1.60
N PRO A 178 9.73 13.92 -1.36
CA PRO A 178 10.94 13.24 -1.80
C PRO A 178 11.04 11.82 -1.23
N GLY A 179 11.07 10.81 -2.12
CA GLY A 179 11.22 9.40 -1.73
C GLY A 179 9.97 8.77 -1.08
N VAL A 180 8.80 9.40 -1.20
CA VAL A 180 7.51 8.84 -0.77
C VAL A 180 6.81 8.24 -1.99
N ASP A 181 6.76 6.91 -2.05
CA ASP A 181 6.01 6.20 -3.08
C ASP A 181 4.54 5.95 -2.65
N TRP A 182 3.81 5.16 -3.45
CA TRP A 182 2.42 4.83 -3.18
C TRP A 182 2.22 3.96 -1.93
N VAL A 183 3.22 3.14 -1.55
CA VAL A 183 3.20 2.29 -0.34
C VAL A 183 3.34 3.18 0.88
N ILE A 184 4.34 4.06 0.90
CA ILE A 184 4.57 4.98 2.03
C ILE A 184 3.37 5.90 2.21
N ALA A 185 2.88 6.51 1.12
CA ALA A 185 1.70 7.38 1.18
C ALA A 185 0.45 6.64 1.66
N GLY A 186 0.25 5.39 1.22
CA GLY A 186 -0.86 4.55 1.65
C GLY A 186 -0.80 4.22 3.14
N LYS A 187 0.38 3.84 3.67
CA LYS A 187 0.57 3.53 5.09
C LYS A 187 0.39 4.76 5.99
N LEU A 188 0.85 5.95 5.55
CA LEU A 188 0.58 7.22 6.26
C LEU A 188 -0.92 7.52 6.34
N LEU A 189 -1.66 7.32 5.25
CA LEU A 189 -3.12 7.49 5.24
C LEU A 189 -3.82 6.46 6.12
N ALA A 190 -3.40 5.19 6.07
CA ALA A 190 -3.95 4.13 6.92
C ALA A 190 -3.73 4.39 8.40
N ALA A 191 -2.58 4.97 8.79
CA ALA A 191 -2.32 5.36 10.18
C ALA A 191 -3.34 6.40 10.68
N LYS A 192 -3.70 7.35 9.82
CA LYS A 192 -4.70 8.39 10.15
C LYS A 192 -6.15 7.97 9.97
N ARG A 193 -6.42 7.03 9.07
CA ARG A 193 -7.77 6.61 8.66
C ARG A 193 -7.89 5.08 8.63
N PRO A 194 -7.63 4.40 9.76
CA PRO A 194 -7.50 2.94 9.81
C PRO A 194 -8.79 2.19 9.47
N ARG A 195 -9.94 2.85 9.55
CA ARG A 195 -11.26 2.31 9.19
C ARG A 195 -11.62 2.49 7.72
N LEU A 196 -10.97 3.43 7.04
CA LEU A 196 -11.31 3.85 5.68
C LEU A 196 -10.26 3.43 4.66
N ILE A 197 -8.97 3.41 5.03
CA ILE A 197 -7.87 3.22 4.10
C ILE A 197 -7.19 1.88 4.34
N PRO A 198 -7.32 0.92 3.41
CA PRO A 198 -6.63 -0.35 3.52
C PRO A 198 -5.15 -0.17 3.20
N ILE A 199 -4.32 -0.95 3.89
CA ILE A 199 -2.89 -1.01 3.62
C ILE A 199 -2.67 -1.87 2.38
N LEU A 200 -1.76 -1.42 1.52
CA LEU A 200 -1.27 -2.18 0.38
C LEU A 200 0.25 -2.04 0.34
N ASP A 201 0.93 -3.16 0.28
CA ASP A 201 2.34 -3.24 -0.08
C ASP A 201 2.53 -4.14 -1.29
N ASN A 202 3.77 -4.34 -1.72
CA ASN A 202 4.06 -5.20 -2.87
C ASN A 202 3.62 -6.65 -2.66
N LYS A 203 3.77 -7.21 -1.45
CA LYS A 203 3.41 -8.62 -1.16
C LYS A 203 1.90 -8.82 -1.27
N VAL A 204 1.12 -7.95 -0.61
CA VAL A 204 -0.35 -8.02 -0.66
C VAL A 204 -0.86 -7.71 -2.06
N LYS A 205 -0.24 -6.76 -2.77
CA LYS A 205 -0.56 -6.45 -4.17
C LYS A 205 -0.32 -7.66 -5.07
N ASP A 206 0.80 -8.35 -4.92
CA ASP A 206 1.14 -9.49 -5.78
C ASP A 206 0.25 -10.71 -5.51
N LEU A 207 -0.19 -10.89 -4.26
CA LEU A 207 -1.18 -11.89 -3.88
C LEU A 207 -2.58 -11.58 -4.44
N LEU A 208 -3.08 -10.35 -4.23
CA LEU A 208 -4.44 -9.97 -4.61
C LEU A 208 -4.60 -9.61 -6.08
N GLN A 209 -3.53 -9.21 -6.76
CA GLN A 209 -3.52 -8.70 -8.14
C GLN A 209 -4.70 -7.74 -8.45
N PRO A 210 -4.86 -6.65 -7.68
CA PRO A 210 -5.93 -5.70 -7.93
C PRO A 210 -5.78 -5.05 -9.31
N PRO A 211 -6.89 -4.68 -9.98
CA PRO A 211 -6.82 -3.85 -11.17
C PRO A 211 -6.03 -2.56 -10.89
N THR A 212 -5.25 -2.13 -11.88
CA THR A 212 -4.32 -1.00 -11.75
C THR A 212 -5.02 0.24 -11.18
N SER A 213 -4.44 0.78 -10.10
CA SER A 213 -4.94 1.98 -9.40
C SER A 213 -6.38 1.86 -8.84
N ARG A 214 -6.92 0.65 -8.70
CA ARG A 214 -8.28 0.43 -8.18
C ARG A 214 -8.35 -0.32 -6.86
N PHE A 215 -7.22 -0.53 -6.17
CA PHE A 215 -7.18 -1.34 -4.95
C PHE A 215 -8.22 -0.94 -3.89
N TRP A 216 -8.35 0.37 -3.57
CA TRP A 216 -9.35 0.83 -2.59
C TRP A 216 -10.78 0.53 -3.03
N ILE A 217 -11.06 0.65 -4.33
CA ILE A 217 -12.37 0.36 -4.90
C ILE A 217 -12.64 -1.14 -4.92
N SER A 218 -11.65 -1.97 -5.27
CA SER A 218 -11.78 -3.42 -5.17
C SER A 218 -12.04 -3.84 -3.73
N MET A 219 -11.33 -3.27 -2.75
CA MET A 219 -11.57 -3.54 -1.32
C MET A 219 -12.97 -3.09 -0.88
N TRP A 220 -13.45 -1.95 -1.38
CA TRP A 220 -14.82 -1.49 -1.16
C TRP A 220 -15.84 -2.44 -1.79
N ASP A 221 -15.62 -2.91 -3.02
CA ASP A 221 -16.50 -3.84 -3.73
C ASP A 221 -16.59 -5.20 -2.98
N GLU A 222 -15.50 -5.61 -2.31
CA GLU A 222 -15.46 -6.81 -1.46
C GLU A 222 -16.24 -6.65 -0.15
N LEU A 223 -16.09 -5.50 0.52
CA LEU A 223 -16.60 -5.29 1.88
C LEU A 223 -17.94 -4.56 1.93
N SER A 224 -18.43 -3.99 0.83
CA SER A 224 -19.76 -3.35 0.77
C SER A 224 -20.89 -4.36 0.88
N ASP A 225 -20.71 -5.59 0.39
CA ASP A 225 -21.60 -6.70 0.65
C ASP A 225 -21.50 -7.15 2.11
N GLU A 226 -22.61 -7.03 2.85
CA GLU A 226 -22.67 -7.36 4.26
C GLU A 226 -22.36 -8.83 4.53
N SER A 227 -22.81 -9.76 3.69
CA SER A 227 -22.60 -11.19 3.90
C SER A 227 -21.11 -11.55 3.83
N ARG A 228 -20.42 -11.03 2.80
CA ARG A 228 -18.97 -11.19 2.61
C ARG A 228 -18.20 -10.57 3.77
N ARG A 229 -18.56 -9.35 4.15
CA ARG A 229 -17.94 -8.62 5.26
C ARG A 229 -18.10 -9.36 6.59
N VAL A 230 -19.27 -9.93 6.88
CA VAL A 230 -19.52 -10.71 8.08
C VAL A 230 -18.65 -11.97 8.11
N THR A 231 -18.54 -12.70 7.00
CA THR A 231 -17.66 -13.87 6.90
C THR A 231 -16.21 -13.49 7.21
N VAL A 232 -15.68 -12.46 6.56
CA VAL A 232 -14.31 -11.98 6.80
C VAL A 232 -14.12 -11.53 8.26
N ALA A 233 -15.08 -10.79 8.83
CA ALA A 233 -15.01 -10.31 10.21
C ALA A 233 -15.04 -11.45 11.24
N GLN A 234 -15.82 -12.51 11.00
CA GLN A 234 -15.86 -13.70 11.84
C GLN A 234 -14.53 -14.43 11.86
N VAL A 235 -13.90 -14.63 10.70
CA VAL A 235 -12.56 -15.21 10.61
C VAL A 235 -11.52 -14.32 11.30
N CYS A 236 -11.72 -13.01 11.27
CA CYS A 236 -10.84 -12.03 11.91
C CYS A 236 -11.11 -11.79 13.41
N ALA A 237 -11.98 -12.59 14.05
CA ALA A 237 -12.42 -12.33 15.42
C ALA A 237 -11.30 -12.48 16.47
N ASP A 238 -10.31 -13.34 16.21
CA ASP A 238 -9.21 -13.63 17.15
C ASP A 238 -8.13 -12.54 17.20
N ALA A 239 -8.15 -11.60 16.26
CA ALA A 239 -7.23 -10.45 16.29
C ALA A 239 -7.62 -9.45 17.39
N PRO A 240 -6.66 -8.66 17.93
CA PRO A 240 -6.93 -7.69 18.99
C PRO A 240 -8.05 -6.70 18.64
N ALA A 241 -8.88 -6.37 19.64
CA ALA A 241 -10.11 -5.60 19.45
C ALA A 241 -9.89 -4.16 18.95
N ASP A 242 -8.74 -3.57 19.28
CA ASP A 242 -8.32 -2.23 18.88
C ASP A 242 -7.78 -2.14 17.44
N VAL A 243 -7.55 -3.30 16.79
CA VAL A 243 -7.12 -3.37 15.39
C VAL A 243 -8.34 -3.31 14.47
N SER A 244 -8.33 -2.41 13.48
CA SER A 244 -9.43 -2.26 12.51
C SER A 244 -9.57 -3.49 11.61
N LEU A 245 -10.78 -3.74 11.07
CA LEU A 245 -11.00 -4.89 10.17
C LEU A 245 -10.07 -4.85 8.94
N LEU A 246 -9.84 -3.68 8.35
CA LEU A 246 -8.93 -3.53 7.20
C LEU A 246 -7.50 -3.95 7.52
N ARG A 247 -7.06 -3.68 8.74
CA ARG A 247 -5.74 -4.05 9.19
C ARG A 247 -5.63 -5.53 9.53
N ARG A 248 -6.69 -6.14 10.06
CA ARG A 248 -6.78 -7.60 10.24
C ARG A 248 -6.66 -8.30 8.89
N ILE A 249 -7.39 -7.81 7.88
CA ILE A 249 -7.32 -8.31 6.50
C ILE A 249 -5.90 -8.21 5.95
N ASP A 250 -5.26 -7.04 6.09
CA ASP A 250 -3.88 -6.81 5.66
C ASP A 250 -2.89 -7.79 6.34
N VAL A 251 -2.98 -7.98 7.66
CA VAL A 251 -2.12 -8.92 8.39
C VAL A 251 -2.30 -10.35 7.88
N ALA A 252 -3.54 -10.82 7.72
CA ALA A 252 -3.83 -12.16 7.24
C ALA A 252 -3.25 -12.40 5.83
N LEU A 253 -3.49 -11.47 4.91
CA LEU A 253 -2.98 -11.55 3.53
C LEU A 253 -1.45 -11.45 3.47
N TRP A 254 -0.85 -10.58 4.27
CA TRP A 254 0.60 -10.40 4.32
C TRP A 254 1.32 -11.62 4.89
N MET A 255 0.75 -12.24 5.93
CA MET A 255 1.30 -13.46 6.52
C MET A 255 1.26 -14.61 5.52
N ALA A 256 0.15 -14.81 4.83
CA ALA A 256 0.04 -15.79 3.75
C ALA A 256 1.05 -15.52 2.62
N ALA A 257 1.13 -14.29 2.13
CA ALA A 257 2.07 -13.90 1.06
C ALA A 257 3.54 -14.06 1.47
N THR A 258 3.86 -13.99 2.77
CA THR A 258 5.22 -14.15 3.27
C THR A 258 5.61 -15.60 3.47
N GLN A 259 4.67 -16.46 3.85
CA GLN A 259 4.91 -17.90 4.04
C GLN A 259 5.04 -18.65 2.71
N HIS A 260 4.30 -18.26 1.67
CA HIS A 260 4.41 -18.85 0.34
C HIS A 260 5.64 -18.39 -0.47
N GLY A 261 6.37 -17.39 0.03
CA GLY A 261 7.59 -16.87 -0.59
C GLY A 261 8.89 -17.41 0.02
N GLN A 262 8.82 -18.43 0.89
CA GLN A 262 9.97 -19.14 1.46
C GLN A 262 10.15 -20.53 0.85
#